data_AF-A0AB74R4M6-F1
#
_entry.id   AF-A0AB74R4M6-F1
#
_cell.length_a   1.000
_cell.length_b   1.000
_cell.length_c   1.000
_cell.angle_alpha   90.00
_cell.angle_beta   90.00
_cell.angle_gamma   90.00
#
_symmetry.space_group_name_H-M   'P 1'
#
loop_
_entity.id
_entity.type
_entity.pdbx_description
1 polymer ?
#
loop_
_entity_poly.entity_id
_entity_poly.type
_entity_poly.pdbx_seq_one_letter_code
_entity_poly.pdbx_strand_id
1 'polypeptide(L)'
;MSNNKKKKRKKNNNYKNAKSNKNTKKEMEKNQRTDYNIPTISFKSGLILIVSSLVSTVVFPLLLSIFGIDNRFGVVIGNSLITSFAVAYTRYFVETKRGFSLGFFRLYILFVLSFAIIGYFWIYKGIHI
;
A
#
# COMPACT_ATOMS: atom_id res chain seq x y z
N MET A 1 -17.90 52.14 -43.10
CA MET A 1 -18.47 50.96 -42.39
C MET A 1 -17.44 49.80 -42.26
N SER A 2 -16.28 49.99 -41.60
CA SER A 2 -15.15 49.01 -41.67
C SER A 2 -14.53 48.60 -40.31
N ASN A 3 -14.59 49.44 -39.26
CA ASN A 3 -13.88 49.17 -38.00
C ASN A 3 -14.52 48.13 -37.07
N ASN A 4 -15.84 47.91 -37.17
CA ASN A 4 -16.56 47.05 -36.22
C ASN A 4 -16.38 45.54 -36.52
N LYS A 5 -16.19 45.16 -37.80
CA LYS A 5 -15.90 43.77 -38.19
C LYS A 5 -14.51 43.30 -37.76
N LYS A 6 -13.50 44.18 -37.81
CA LYS A 6 -12.12 43.86 -37.37
C LYS A 6 -12.05 43.61 -35.85
N LYS A 7 -12.78 44.40 -35.04
CA LYS A 7 -12.84 44.25 -33.57
C LYS A 7 -13.51 42.93 -33.16
N LYS A 8 -14.62 42.55 -33.82
CA LYS A 8 -15.31 41.27 -33.59
C LYS A 8 -14.44 40.05 -33.95
N ARG A 9 -13.68 40.12 -35.06
CA ARG A 9 -12.74 39.06 -35.46
C ARG A 9 -11.59 38.87 -34.46
N LYS A 10 -10.97 39.96 -33.98
CA LYS A 10 -9.91 39.90 -32.96
C LYS A 10 -10.41 39.29 -31.64
N LYS A 11 -11.62 39.68 -31.20
CA LYS A 11 -12.23 39.14 -29.99
C LYS A 11 -12.45 37.61 -30.13
N ASN A 12 -13.01 37.15 -31.24
CA ASN A 12 -13.31 35.73 -31.46
C ASN A 12 -12.03 34.85 -31.50
N ASN A 13 -10.94 35.38 -32.07
CA ASN A 13 -9.65 34.68 -32.10
C ASN A 13 -9.03 34.55 -30.69
N ASN A 14 -9.21 35.54 -29.82
CA ASN A 14 -8.76 35.47 -28.43
C ASN A 14 -9.54 34.43 -27.62
N TYR A 15 -10.86 34.34 -27.80
CA TYR A 15 -11.67 33.30 -27.14
C TYR A 15 -11.30 31.89 -27.63
N LYS A 16 -11.05 31.71 -28.92
CA LYS A 16 -10.63 30.41 -29.48
C LYS A 16 -9.24 30.00 -28.98
N ASN A 17 -8.27 30.92 -28.92
CA ASN A 17 -6.93 30.64 -28.38
C ASN A 17 -6.95 30.35 -26.88
N ALA A 18 -7.75 31.08 -26.10
CA ALA A 18 -7.91 30.80 -24.66
C ALA A 18 -8.55 29.43 -24.41
N LYS A 19 -9.52 29.02 -25.24
CA LYS A 19 -10.17 27.71 -25.15
C LYS A 19 -9.24 26.57 -25.56
N SER A 20 -8.46 26.76 -26.63
CA SER A 20 -7.43 25.80 -27.07
C SER A 20 -6.38 25.58 -26.00
N ASN A 21 -5.78 26.66 -25.47
CA ASN A 21 -4.75 26.58 -24.42
C ASN A 21 -5.29 25.95 -23.12
N LYS A 22 -6.56 26.20 -22.77
CA LYS A 22 -7.21 25.57 -21.61
C LYS A 22 -7.46 24.07 -21.82
N ASN A 23 -7.72 23.63 -23.04
CA ASN A 23 -7.87 22.21 -23.37
C ASN A 23 -6.52 21.49 -23.39
N THR A 24 -5.49 22.10 -24.00
CA THR A 24 -4.13 21.53 -24.00
C THR A 24 -3.53 21.47 -22.59
N LYS A 25 -3.76 22.47 -21.72
CA LYS A 25 -3.35 22.41 -20.30
C LYS A 25 -4.05 21.28 -19.54
N LYS A 26 -5.34 21.05 -19.79
CA LYS A 26 -6.09 19.94 -19.16
C LYS A 26 -5.62 18.57 -19.64
N GLU A 27 -5.23 18.44 -20.91
CA GLU A 27 -4.68 17.21 -21.48
C GLU A 27 -3.24 16.93 -21.00
N MET A 28 -2.42 17.97 -20.83
CA MET A 28 -1.09 17.85 -20.20
C MET A 28 -1.19 17.50 -18.71
N GLU A 29 -2.15 18.08 -17.97
CA GLU A 29 -2.38 17.74 -16.57
C GLU A 29 -2.92 16.31 -16.42
N LYS A 30 -3.77 15.84 -17.35
CA LYS A 30 -4.29 14.46 -17.36
C LYS A 30 -3.21 13.42 -17.67
N ASN A 31 -2.21 13.75 -18.49
CA ASN A 31 -1.08 12.85 -18.80
C ASN A 31 0.05 12.89 -17.76
N GLN A 32 0.10 13.91 -16.88
CA GLN A 32 1.05 14.00 -15.78
C GLN A 32 0.53 13.42 -14.46
N ARG A 33 -0.76 13.08 -14.39
CA ARG A 33 -1.25 12.16 -13.36
C ARG A 33 -0.92 10.77 -13.83
N THR A 34 0.27 10.30 -13.50
CA THR A 34 0.40 8.87 -13.27
C THR A 34 -0.72 8.52 -12.29
N ASP A 35 -1.70 7.72 -12.71
CA ASP A 35 -2.73 7.15 -11.83
C ASP A 35 -2.11 6.07 -10.91
N TYR A 36 -0.88 6.34 -10.49
CA TYR A 36 -0.30 5.78 -9.31
C TYR A 36 -0.69 6.75 -8.20
N ASN A 37 -1.90 6.61 -7.69
CA ASN A 37 -2.07 6.78 -6.25
C ASN A 37 -1.21 5.68 -5.61
N ILE A 38 0.11 5.92 -5.54
CA ILE A 38 1.03 5.08 -4.79
C ILE A 38 0.40 5.06 -3.41
N PRO A 39 -0.13 3.91 -2.95
CA PRO A 39 -0.72 3.85 -1.64
C PRO A 39 0.41 4.19 -0.67
N THR A 40 0.42 5.42 -0.22
CA THR A 40 1.40 5.90 0.73
C THR A 40 1.03 5.22 2.02
N ILE A 41 1.86 4.27 2.45
CA ILE A 41 1.73 3.63 3.75
C ILE A 41 1.65 4.77 4.76
N SER A 42 0.46 4.98 5.33
CA SER A 42 0.24 6.07 6.26
C SER A 42 1.14 5.87 7.47
N PHE A 43 1.55 6.94 8.15
CA PHE A 43 2.36 6.86 9.36
C PHE A 43 1.75 5.90 10.40
N LYS A 44 0.41 5.86 10.48
CA LYS A 44 -0.33 4.89 11.32
C LYS A 44 -0.06 3.44 10.92
N SER A 45 -0.09 3.13 9.63
CA SER A 45 0.19 1.79 9.11
C SER A 45 1.62 1.37 9.41
N GLY A 46 2.59 2.27 9.20
CA GLY A 46 4.00 2.00 9.52
C GLY A 46 4.21 1.70 11.01
N LEU A 47 3.60 2.47 11.90
CA LEU A 47 3.71 2.26 13.34
C LEU A 47 3.11 0.91 13.78
N ILE A 48 1.94 0.54 13.24
CA ILE A 48 1.31 -0.76 13.50
C ILE A 48 2.25 -1.90 13.09
N LEU A 49 2.87 -1.82 11.92
CA LEU A 49 3.80 -2.84 11.42
C LEU A 49 5.04 -3.00 12.31
N ILE A 50 5.62 -1.88 12.76
CA ILE A 50 6.80 -1.90 13.65
C ILE A 50 6.44 -2.55 14.99
N VAL A 51 5.34 -2.11 15.61
CA VAL A 51 4.89 -2.67 16.89
C VAL A 51 4.56 -4.14 16.75
N SER A 52 3.84 -4.53 15.69
CA SER A 52 3.51 -5.94 15.45
C SER A 52 4.75 -6.79 15.23
N SER A 53 5.78 -6.27 14.54
CA SER A 53 7.04 -6.99 14.31
C SER A 53 7.79 -7.25 15.62
N LEU A 54 7.86 -6.26 16.50
CA LEU A 54 8.48 -6.41 17.83
C LEU A 54 7.71 -7.40 18.71
N VAL A 55 6.38 -7.28 18.76
CA VAL A 55 5.53 -8.21 19.52
C VAL A 55 5.68 -9.62 18.98
N SER A 56 5.78 -9.77 17.67
CA SER A 56 5.92 -11.06 17.02
C SER A 56 7.23 -11.77 17.31
N THR A 57 8.32 -11.03 17.47
CA THR A 57 9.66 -11.60 17.64
C THR A 57 9.99 -11.87 19.10
N VAL A 58 9.39 -11.12 20.02
CA VAL A 58 9.69 -11.23 21.45
C VAL A 58 8.56 -11.90 22.20
N VAL A 59 7.34 -11.37 22.11
CA VAL A 59 6.21 -11.81 22.94
C VAL A 59 5.71 -13.18 22.50
N PHE A 60 5.59 -13.42 21.20
CA PHE A 60 5.04 -14.68 20.70
C PHE A 60 5.94 -15.89 21.00
N PRO A 61 7.27 -15.87 20.77
CA PRO A 61 8.13 -17.00 21.10
C PRO A 61 8.22 -17.22 22.60
N LEU A 62 8.22 -16.17 23.42
CA LEU A 62 8.17 -16.29 24.88
C LEU A 62 6.89 -17.00 25.34
N LEU A 63 5.74 -16.65 24.77
CA LEU A 63 4.49 -17.34 25.06
C LEU A 63 4.58 -18.83 24.71
N LEU A 64 5.11 -19.17 23.53
CA LEU A 64 5.27 -20.56 23.10
C LEU A 64 6.30 -21.32 23.94
N SER A 65 7.33 -20.64 24.44
CA SER A 65 8.34 -21.19 25.33
C SER A 65 7.74 -21.69 26.64
N ILE A 66 6.73 -20.99 27.17
CA ILE A 66 5.99 -21.41 28.38
C ILE A 66 5.28 -22.76 28.16
N PHE A 67 4.86 -23.06 26.92
CA PHE A 67 4.26 -24.34 26.55
C PHE A 67 5.30 -25.43 26.19
N GLY A 68 6.60 -25.14 26.31
CA GLY A 68 7.67 -26.08 25.98
C GLY A 68 7.90 -26.28 24.47
N ILE A 69 7.36 -25.38 23.64
CA ILE A 69 7.57 -25.41 22.18
C ILE A 69 8.91 -24.74 21.85
N ASP A 70 9.63 -25.26 20.85
CA ASP A 70 10.90 -24.69 20.39
C ASP A 70 10.73 -23.22 19.98
N ASN A 71 11.54 -22.35 20.59
CA ASN A 71 11.56 -20.91 20.32
C ASN A 71 11.78 -20.61 18.84
N ARG A 72 12.56 -21.42 18.12
CA ARG A 72 12.80 -21.25 16.68
C ARG A 72 11.52 -21.39 15.87
N PHE A 73 10.75 -22.44 16.15
CA PHE A 73 9.46 -22.66 15.53
C PHE A 73 8.48 -21.55 15.90
N GLY A 74 8.50 -21.11 17.16
CA GLY A 74 7.68 -20.01 17.62
C GLY A 74 7.98 -18.68 16.94
N VAL A 75 9.24 -18.37 16.67
CA VAL A 75 9.63 -17.17 15.89
C VAL A 75 9.09 -17.24 14.46
N VAL A 76 9.21 -18.38 13.79
CA VAL A 76 8.73 -18.54 12.40
C VAL A 76 7.21 -18.39 12.32
N ILE A 77 6.48 -19.10 13.17
CA ILE A 77 5.02 -19.07 13.18
C ILE A 77 4.49 -17.73 13.65
N GLY A 78 5.07 -17.17 14.72
CA GLY A 78 4.71 -15.85 15.23
C GLY A 78 4.87 -14.78 14.17
N ASN A 79 6.06 -14.72 13.56
CA ASN A 79 6.37 -13.72 12.53
C ASN A 79 5.47 -13.86 11.31
N SER A 80 5.20 -15.09 10.90
CA SER A 80 4.30 -15.33 9.77
C SER A 80 2.88 -14.87 10.09
N LEU A 81 2.30 -15.28 11.22
CA LEU A 81 0.92 -14.95 11.56
C LEU A 81 0.73 -13.47 11.88
N ILE A 82 1.55 -12.91 12.78
CA ILE A 82 1.38 -11.54 13.28
C ILE A 82 1.72 -10.52 12.19
N THR A 83 2.82 -10.72 11.46
CA THR A 83 3.23 -9.76 10.41
C THR A 83 2.27 -9.82 9.22
N SER A 84 1.83 -11.01 8.78
CA SER A 84 0.80 -11.09 7.73
C SER A 84 -0.53 -10.49 8.17
N PHE A 85 -0.91 -10.68 9.43
CA PHE A 85 -2.13 -10.07 9.98
C PHE A 85 -2.00 -8.56 9.98
N ALA A 86 -0.87 -8.02 10.42
CA ALA A 86 -0.61 -6.57 10.44
C ALA A 86 -0.61 -5.96 9.03
N VAL A 87 -0.03 -6.65 8.04
CA VAL A 87 -0.08 -6.23 6.63
C VAL A 87 -1.51 -6.23 6.10
N ALA A 88 -2.27 -7.30 6.32
CA ALA A 88 -3.66 -7.36 5.89
C ALA A 88 -4.53 -6.31 6.60
N TYR A 89 -4.29 -6.09 7.90
CA TYR A 89 -5.01 -5.14 8.73
C TYR A 89 -4.74 -3.70 8.27
N THR A 90 -3.48 -3.32 8.10
CA THR A 90 -3.13 -1.97 7.63
C THR A 90 -3.74 -1.69 6.25
N ARG A 91 -3.69 -2.65 5.33
CA ARG A 91 -4.26 -2.47 3.98
C ARG A 91 -5.78 -2.33 3.98
N TYR A 92 -6.51 -3.17 4.71
CA TYR A 92 -7.98 -3.17 4.67
C TYR A 92 -8.64 -2.19 5.64
N PHE A 93 -8.06 -1.97 6.82
CA PHE A 93 -8.64 -1.09 7.84
C PHE A 93 -8.10 0.33 7.76
N VAL A 94 -6.78 0.51 7.63
CA VAL A 94 -6.18 1.86 7.67
C VAL A 94 -6.31 2.55 6.32
N GLU A 95 -5.98 1.85 5.24
CA GLU A 95 -5.94 2.46 3.90
C GLU A 95 -7.29 2.39 3.19
N THR A 96 -7.91 1.20 3.13
CA THR A 96 -9.13 1.02 2.31
C THR A 96 -10.42 1.22 3.12
N LYS A 97 -10.35 1.24 4.46
CA LYS A 97 -11.49 1.27 5.40
C LYS A 97 -12.61 0.26 5.07
N ARG A 98 -12.28 -0.82 4.36
CA ARG A 98 -13.23 -1.88 3.94
C ARG A 98 -13.56 -2.85 5.06
N GLY A 99 -12.72 -2.94 6.08
CA GLY A 99 -12.87 -3.87 7.20
C GLY A 99 -12.61 -5.34 6.84
N PHE A 100 -13.16 -6.26 7.63
CA PHE A 100 -13.06 -7.71 7.40
C PHE A 100 -13.90 -8.12 6.18
N SER A 101 -13.24 -8.34 5.06
CA SER A 101 -13.87 -8.81 3.82
C SER A 101 -13.25 -10.14 3.38
N LEU A 102 -13.87 -10.88 2.45
CA LEU A 102 -13.23 -12.09 1.88
C LEU A 102 -11.87 -11.79 1.24
N GLY A 103 -11.67 -10.56 0.74
CA GLY A 103 -10.38 -10.11 0.24
C GLY A 103 -9.31 -10.04 1.34
N PHE A 104 -9.68 -9.64 2.55
CA PHE A 104 -8.78 -9.59 3.71
C PHE A 104 -8.25 -11.00 4.03
N PHE A 105 -9.13 -11.99 4.12
CA PHE A 105 -8.71 -13.37 4.43
C PHE A 105 -7.84 -13.96 3.32
N ARG A 106 -8.15 -13.68 2.04
CA ARG A 106 -7.30 -14.12 0.91
C ARG A 106 -5.90 -13.54 0.99
N LEU A 107 -5.77 -12.24 1.25
CA LEU A 107 -4.48 -11.57 1.40
C LEU A 107 -3.72 -12.08 2.65
N TYR A 108 -4.43 -12.25 3.76
CA TYR A 108 -3.85 -12.80 4.98
C TYR A 108 -3.28 -14.21 4.75
N ILE A 109 -4.07 -15.15 4.21
CA ILE A 109 -3.63 -16.52 3.96
C ILE A 109 -2.45 -16.56 2.98
N LEU A 110 -2.50 -15.74 1.91
CA LEU A 110 -1.41 -15.64 0.94
C LEU A 110 -0.10 -15.24 1.62
N PHE A 111 -0.12 -14.18 2.43
CA PHE A 111 1.08 -13.71 3.13
C PHE A 111 1.55 -14.68 4.22
N VAL A 112 0.63 -15.30 4.98
CA VAL A 112 1.00 -16.29 6.01
C VAL A 112 1.74 -17.45 5.37
N LEU A 113 1.23 -17.96 4.25
CA LEU A 113 1.85 -19.06 3.54
C LEU A 113 3.24 -18.65 3.00
N SER A 114 3.35 -17.45 2.41
CA SER A 114 4.64 -16.93 1.95
C SER A 114 5.66 -16.80 3.09
N PHE A 115 5.32 -16.12 4.19
CA PHE A 115 6.25 -15.94 5.30
C PHE A 115 6.56 -17.23 6.05
N ALA A 116 5.61 -18.16 6.14
CA ALA A 116 5.86 -19.46 6.76
C ALA A 116 6.88 -20.27 5.95
N ILE A 117 6.74 -20.30 4.62
CA ILE A 117 7.70 -20.98 3.74
C ILE A 117 9.07 -20.31 3.85
N ILE A 118 9.13 -18.98 3.73
CA ILE A 118 10.39 -18.22 3.78
C ILE A 118 11.08 -18.40 5.14
N GLY A 119 10.34 -18.23 6.23
CA GLY A 119 10.86 -18.37 7.60
C GLY A 119 11.29 -19.81 7.91
N TYR A 120 10.56 -20.80 7.40
CA TYR A 120 10.95 -22.21 7.52
C TYR A 120 12.28 -22.48 6.81
N PHE A 121 12.41 -22.05 5.56
CA PHE A 121 13.68 -22.20 4.83
C PHE A 121 14.82 -21.43 5.52
N TRP A 122 14.57 -20.24 6.03
CA TRP A 122 15.61 -19.46 6.71
C TRP A 122 16.13 -20.18 7.96
N ILE A 123 15.24 -20.59 8.88
CA ILE A 123 15.62 -21.17 10.18
C ILE A 123 16.14 -22.61 10.04
N TYR A 124 15.53 -23.43 9.18
CA TYR A 124 15.83 -24.87 9.13
C TYR A 124 16.84 -25.24 8.05
N LYS A 125 16.84 -24.56 6.89
CA LYS A 125 17.85 -24.79 5.85
C LYS A 125 19.10 -23.94 6.04
N GLY A 126 19.07 -22.96 6.95
CA GLY A 126 20.24 -22.20 7.34
C GLY A 126 20.96 -21.59 6.13
N ILE A 127 20.21 -21.07 5.15
CA ILE A 127 20.77 -20.23 4.09
C ILE A 127 21.21 -18.93 4.77
N HIS A 128 22.35 -19.01 5.44
CA HIS A 128 23.19 -17.88 5.75
C HIS A 128 23.82 -17.49 4.41
N ILE A 129 23.38 -16.35 3.88
CA ILE A 129 24.18 -15.63 2.88
C ILE A 129 25.43 -15.09 3.56
#